data_AF-A0A8K1ZVU5-F1
#
_entry.id   AF-A0A8K1ZVU5-F1
#
_cell.length_a   1.000
_cell.length_b   1.000
_cell.length_c   1.000
_cell.angle_alpha   90.00
_cell.angle_beta   90.00
_cell.angle_gamma   90.00
#
_symmetry.space_group_name_H-M   'P 1'
#
loop_
_entity.id
_entity.type
_entity.pdbx_description
1 polymer ?
#
loop_
_entity_poly.entity_id
_entity_poly.type
_entity_poly.pdbx_seq_one_letter_code
_entity_poly.pdbx_strand_id
1 'polypeptide(L)'
;MKVTIENHEGSLRLRWRYHGKRYTLACGVADSAIGRGLARQKASQIEADLITGQFDHTLLRYKPRILVKREQHGCYHPWMKTDPQPCGSSTLLKIR
;
A
#
# COMPACT_ATOMS: atom_id res chain seq x y z
N MET A 1 22.31 -1.79 15.42
CA MET A 1 22.03 -1.96 13.97
C MET A 1 21.95 -0.57 13.35
N LYS A 2 22.50 -0.35 12.16
CA LYS A 2 22.43 0.95 11.49
C LYS A 2 21.80 0.80 10.11
N VAL A 3 20.82 1.64 9.80
CA VAL A 3 20.21 1.70 8.47
C VAL A 3 20.85 2.84 7.69
N THR A 4 21.42 2.52 6.52
CA THR A 4 22.06 3.51 5.66
C THR A 4 21.06 4.04 4.63
N ILE A 5 21.02 5.35 4.47
CA ILE A 5 20.24 6.03 3.41
C ILE A 5 21.18 6.28 2.25
N GLU A 6 20.86 5.74 1.07
CA GLU A 6 21.58 5.98 -0.17
C GLU A 6 20.64 6.64 -1.18
N ASN A 7 21.19 7.54 -2.00
CA ASN A 7 20.50 8.04 -3.19
C ASN A 7 20.80 7.10 -4.36
N HIS A 8 19.77 6.64 -5.05
CA HIS A 8 19.89 5.84 -6.25
C HIS A 8 19.01 6.45 -7.36
N GLU A 9 19.64 6.99 -8.39
CA GLU A 9 18.97 7.56 -9.57
C GLU A 9 17.86 8.57 -9.22
N GLY A 10 18.11 9.40 -8.21
CA GLY A 10 17.16 10.43 -7.76
C GLY A 10 16.11 9.94 -6.76
N SER A 11 16.08 8.64 -6.45
CA SER A 11 15.21 8.04 -5.43
C SER A 11 15.99 7.60 -4.20
N LEU A 12 15.47 7.89 -3.01
CA LEU A 12 16.09 7.46 -1.76
C LEU A 12 15.77 5.99 -1.45
N ARG A 13 16.82 5.24 -1.11
CA ARG A 13 16.75 3.84 -0.66
C ARG A 13 17.40 3.65 0.69
N LEU A 14 16.83 2.76 1.48
CA LEU A 14 17.34 2.31 2.77
C LEU A 14 17.99 0.93 2.60
N ARG A 15 19.19 0.75 3.17
CA ARG A 15 19.95 -0.50 3.07
C ARG A 15 20.54 -0.89 4.42
N TRP A 16 20.31 -2.13 4.85
CA TRP A 16 20.82 -2.64 6.12
C TRP A 16 20.96 -4.17 6.12
N ARG A 17 21.55 -4.72 7.20
CA ARG A 17 21.69 -6.16 7.43
C ARG A 17 21.02 -6.55 8.73
N TYR A 18 20.26 -7.65 8.70
CA TYR A 18 19.60 -8.22 9.88
C TYR A 18 19.62 -9.75 9.79
N HIS A 19 20.06 -10.42 10.86
CA HIS A 19 20.24 -11.89 10.92
C HIS A 19 20.97 -12.49 9.69
N GLY A 20 22.08 -11.87 9.29
CA GLY A 20 22.87 -12.33 8.14
C GLY A 20 22.26 -12.04 6.76
N LYS A 21 20.97 -11.67 6.68
CA LYS A 21 20.28 -11.29 5.44
C LYS A 21 20.45 -9.80 5.14
N ARG A 22 20.55 -9.47 3.85
CA ARG A 22 20.61 -8.09 3.36
C ARG A 22 19.18 -7.64 3.03
N TYR A 23 18.77 -6.51 3.59
CA TYR A 23 17.47 -5.91 3.32
C TYR A 23 17.65 -4.55 2.64
N THR A 24 16.75 -4.28 1.70
CA THR A 24 16.70 -3.04 0.93
C THR A 24 15.26 -2.59 0.82
N LEU A 25 15.00 -1.32 1.12
CA LEU A 25 13.68 -0.71 1.02
C LEU A 25 13.78 0.60 0.26
N ALA A 26 13.09 0.69 -0.88
CA ALA A 26 12.91 1.96 -1.58
C ALA A 26 11.88 2.80 -0.83
N CYS A 27 12.23 4.04 -0.48
CA CYS A 27 11.28 4.97 0.13
C CYS A 27 10.30 5.56 -0.88
N GLY A 28 10.62 5.50 -2.19
CA GLY A 28 9.78 6.08 -3.24
C GLY A 28 9.69 7.61 -3.16
N VAL A 29 10.67 8.26 -2.52
CA VAL A 29 10.75 9.71 -2.38
C VAL A 29 11.99 10.22 -3.12
N ALA A 30 11.85 11.38 -3.76
CA ALA A 30 12.97 12.05 -4.40
C ALA A 30 14.01 12.53 -3.38
N ASP A 31 15.26 12.71 -3.80
CA ASP A 31 16.31 13.32 -2.97
C ASP A 31 16.08 14.83 -2.80
N SER A 32 15.12 15.17 -1.95
CA SER A 32 14.86 16.53 -1.46
C SER A 32 15.11 16.60 0.05
N ALA A 33 15.19 17.80 0.62
CA ALA A 33 15.31 17.96 2.07
C ALA A 33 14.16 17.24 2.82
N ILE A 34 12.94 17.32 2.29
CA ILE A 34 11.76 16.62 2.80
C ILE A 34 11.90 15.11 2.61
N GLY A 35 12.31 14.66 1.41
CA GLY A 35 12.51 13.24 1.12
C GLY A 35 13.53 12.59 2.05
N ARG A 36 14.65 13.28 2.33
CA ARG A 36 15.66 12.82 3.30
C ARG A 36 15.11 12.76 4.72
N GLY A 37 14.28 13.72 5.12
CA GLY A 37 13.57 13.69 6.41
C GLY A 37 12.66 12.46 6.55
N LEU A 38 11.85 12.17 5.52
CA LEU A 38 10.99 10.98 5.49
C LEU A 38 11.80 9.67 5.51
N ALA A 39 12.89 9.61 4.74
CA ALA A 39 13.79 8.45 4.74
C ALA A 39 14.43 8.23 6.12
N ARG A 40 14.87 9.29 6.80
CA ARG A 40 15.39 9.23 8.18
C ARG A 40 14.34 8.73 9.17
N GLN A 41 13.13 9.25 9.09
CA GLN A 41 12.04 8.81 9.96
C GLN A 41 11.77 7.31 9.81
N LYS A 42 11.73 6.82 8.56
CA LYS A 42 11.57 5.38 8.26
C LYS A 42 12.77 4.56 8.75
N ALA A 43 13.99 5.07 8.58
CA ALA A 43 15.20 4.44 9.10
C ALA A 43 15.13 4.26 10.62
N SER A 44 14.79 5.33 11.36
CA SER A 44 14.66 5.30 12.82
C SER A 44 13.56 4.33 13.27
N GLN A 45 12.44 4.25 12.54
CA GLN A 45 11.38 3.30 12.84
C GLN A 45 11.84 1.84 12.69
N ILE A 46 12.57 1.54 11.62
CA ILE A 46 13.18 0.22 11.42
C ILE A 46 14.20 -0.07 12.52
N GLU A 47 15.05 0.89 12.88
CA GLU A 47 16.04 0.72 13.95
C GLU A 47 15.36 0.41 15.30
N ALA A 48 14.28 1.10 15.64
CA ALA A 48 13.49 0.81 16.83
C ALA A 48 12.89 -0.60 16.81
N ASP A 49 12.28 -1.01 15.70
CA ASP A 49 11.66 -2.34 15.56
C ASP A 49 12.69 -3.48 15.60
N LEU A 50 13.90 -3.23 15.09
CA LEU A 50 15.02 -4.16 15.18
C LEU A 50 15.51 -4.33 16.62
N ILE A 51 15.47 -3.28 17.43
CA ILE A 51 15.86 -3.32 18.86
C ILE A 51 14.80 -4.06 19.68
N THR A 52 13.51 -3.81 19.42
CA THR A 52 12.40 -4.43 20.15
C THR A 52 12.10 -5.86 19.69
N GLY A 53 12.68 -6.31 18.57
CA GLY A 53 12.41 -7.62 17.98
C GLY A 53 11.03 -7.71 17.32
N GLN A 54 10.40 -6.58 17.00
CA GLN A 54 9.13 -6.48 16.27
C GLN A 54 9.33 -6.18 14.78
N PHE A 55 10.54 -6.38 14.27
CA PHE A 55 10.87 -6.12 12.87
C PHE A 55 10.07 -7.00 11.91
N ASP A 56 9.31 -6.36 11.03
CA ASP A 56 8.57 -7.05 9.97
C ASP A 56 9.47 -7.35 8.77
N HIS A 57 9.82 -8.63 8.62
CA HIS A 57 10.65 -9.14 7.54
C HIS A 57 10.04 -8.92 6.14
N THR A 58 8.72 -8.74 6.05
CA THR A 58 8.02 -8.54 4.76
C THR A 58 8.16 -7.10 4.24
N LEU A 59 8.63 -6.18 5.08
CA LEU A 59 8.73 -4.75 4.82
C LEU A 59 7.39 -4.06 4.48
N LEU A 60 6.27 -4.77 4.55
CA LEU A 60 4.94 -4.26 4.18
C LEU A 60 4.49 -3.16 5.12
N ARG A 61 4.84 -3.25 6.41
CA ARG A 61 4.54 -2.23 7.42
C ARG A 61 5.20 -0.88 7.13
N TYR A 62 6.36 -0.89 6.45
CA TYR A 62 7.13 0.33 6.19
C TYR A 62 6.80 0.98 4.85
N LYS A 63 6.26 0.21 3.89
CA LYS A 63 5.86 0.72 2.57
C LYS A 63 4.64 1.64 2.67
N PRO A 64 4.59 2.72 1.86
CA PRO A 64 3.37 3.51 1.76
C PRO A 64 2.26 2.61 1.20
N ARG A 65 1.22 2.38 2.01
CA ARG A 65 0.04 1.65 1.56
C ARG A 65 -0.71 2.61 0.63
N ILE A 66 -0.52 2.45 -0.67
CA ILE A 66 -1.38 3.08 -1.65
C ILE A 66 -2.75 2.45 -1.42
N LEU A 67 -3.63 3.16 -0.74
CA LEU A 67 -5.04 2.80 -0.67
C LEU A 67 -5.58 3.02 -2.08
N VAL A 68 -5.45 2.00 -2.93
CA VAL A 68 -6.18 1.96 -4.19
C VAL A 68 -7.64 1.89 -3.77
N LYS A 69 -8.33 3.03 -3.79
CA LYS A 69 -9.78 3.07 -3.75
C LYS A 69 -10.21 2.29 -4.98
N ARG A 70 -10.57 1.02 -4.80
CA ARG A 70 -11.23 0.24 -5.84
C ARG A 70 -12.56 0.94 -6.06
N GLU A 71 -12.55 1.90 -6.98
CA GLU A 71 -13.77 2.47 -7.52
C GLU A 71 -14.49 1.30 -8.16
N GLN A 72 -15.59 0.89 -7.56
CA GLN A 72 -16.47 -0.12 -8.11
C GLN A 72 -17.06 0.49 -9.37
N HIS A 73 -16.33 0.43 -10.48
CA HIS A 73 -16.93 0.60 -11.79
C HIS A 73 -17.93 -0.53 -11.91
N GLY A 74 -19.21 -0.21 -11.67
CA GLY A 74 -20.31 -1.11 -11.95
C GLY A 74 -20.16 -1.60 -13.39
N CYS A 75 -20.32 -2.91 -13.58
CA CYS A 75 -20.28 -3.53 -14.90
C CYS A 75 -21.39 -2.93 -15.78
N TYR A 76 -21.08 -1.88 -16.55
CA TYR A 76 -21.91 -1.46 -17.66
C TYR A 76 -21.30 -2.07 -18.92
N HIS A 77 -21.91 -3.15 -19.41
CA HIS A 77 -21.52 -3.77 -20.67
C HIS A 77 -22.19 -2.98 -21.81
N PRO A 78 -21.43 -2.34 -22.72
CA PRO A 78 -21.97 -1.43 -23.75
C PRO A 78 -22.77 -2.10 -24.89
N TRP A 79 -23.18 -3.36 -24.75
CA TRP A 79 -23.92 -4.10 -25.78
C TRP A 79 -25.39 -4.39 -25.46
N MET A 80 -25.94 -3.91 -24.35
CA MET A 80 -27.37 -4.06 -24.06
C MET A 80 -28.20 -2.93 -24.70
N LYS A 81 -28.74 -3.19 -25.90
CA LYS A 81 -29.71 -2.37 -26.63
C LYS A 81 -31.15 -2.73 -26.26
N THR A 82 -31.49 -2.84 -24.98
CA THR A 82 -32.88 -3.03 -24.55
C THR A 82 -33.14 -2.28 -23.26
N ASP A 83 -34.18 -1.46 -23.26
CA ASP A 83 -34.65 -0.72 -22.09
C ASP A 83 -34.85 -1.68 -20.90
N PRO A 84 -34.42 -1.31 -19.68
CA PRO A 84 -34.64 -2.12 -18.49
C PRO A 84 -36.15 -2.17 -18.18
N GLN A 85 -36.75 -3.34 -18.39
CA GLN A 85 -38.07 -3.65 -17.83
C GLN A 85 -37.98 -3.61 -16.30
N PRO A 86 -38.87 -2.88 -15.60
CA PRO A 86 -38.98 -3.00 -14.16
C PRO A 86 -39.57 -4.37 -13.81
N CYS A 87 -38.72 -5.28 -13.33
CA CYS A 87 -39.13 -6.49 -12.67
C CYS A 87 -39.76 -6.14 -11.31
N GLY A 88 -41.04 -5.78 -11.34
CA GLY A 88 -41.89 -5.73 -10.15
C GLY A 88 -42.20 -7.14 -9.68
N SER A 89 -41.53 -7.55 -8.61
CA SER A 89 -41.70 -8.83 -7.92
C SER A 89 -43.16 -9.12 -7.56
N SER A 90 -43.56 -10.36 -7.82
CA SER A 90 -44.72 -11.03 -7.24
C SER A 90 -44.69 -10.97 -5.71
N THR A 91 -45.78 -10.52 -5.08
CA THR A 91 -46.18 -10.98 -3.74
C THR A 91 -47.66 -11.38 -3.74
N LEU A 92 -47.87 -12.62 -3.32
CA LEU A 92 -49.11 -13.37 -3.15
C LEU A 92 -50.10 -12.78 -2.11
N LEU A 93 -51.35 -13.29 -2.21
CA LEU A 93 -52.25 -13.75 -1.13
C LEU A 93 -53.19 -12.75 -0.41
N LYS A 94 -54.51 -12.85 -0.71
CA LYS A 94 -55.63 -13.32 0.16
C LYS A 94 -56.98 -12.84 -0.41
N ILE A 95 -57.87 -13.73 -0.87
CA ILE A 95 -59.03 -14.29 -0.13
C ILE A 95 -59.85 -13.20 0.59
N ARG A 96 -61.00 -12.77 0.04
CA ARG A 96 -62.36 -13.26 0.35
C ARG A 96 -63.39 -12.55 -0.52
#